data_AF-A0A8S0PQ39-F1
#
_entry.id   AF-A0A8S0PQ39-F1
#
_cell.length_a   1.000
_cell.length_b   1.000
_cell.length_c   1.000
_cell.angle_alpha   90.00
_cell.angle_beta   90.00
_cell.angle_gamma   90.00
#
_symmetry.space_group_name_H-M   'P 1'
#
loop_
_entity.id
_entity.type
_entity.pdbx_description
1 polymer ?
#
loop_
_entity_poly.entity_id
_entity_poly.type
_entity_poly.pdbx_seq_one_letter_code
_entity_poly.pdbx_strand_id
1 'polypeptide(L)'
;MANQLPDDFKCPISLEIMSDPVILSSGHTFDRVSIQRWLDSGHRTCPVSKLPLPEPPTLIPNHALRSLISNYTLVSLPKPQPCSSEPKNLIQTLVSSLSPLDAKLNSLDQLSRMSKRDSGIRRRLTESGAVSAVLVCVNSSESGLQEKALHLLLNLSLDDDNKVGLVAEGVIGKVVSALRCGDGDSRAVAATVLTSLAVVEVNKVTIGSDPDAIPGLLALLCTGNSRERKEAATALFTLCSFPDNRVRAVQNNAVPILIQNANSGLERAVEVLGLLAKCRLAREEMMRFDRFLDILIEVLRNGSSRGVQYALLTLSSLCSYSEKMCLEALKLGAFEICVGLLKDDNEKVRRNAKTFIQVLQGRKKIA
;
A
#
# COMPACT_ATOMS: atom_id res chain seq x y z
N MET A 1 -22.54 -9.42 36.54
CA MET A 1 -23.28 -8.14 36.57
C MET A 1 -22.60 -7.20 35.60
N ALA A 2 -23.34 -6.58 34.69
CA ALA A 2 -22.76 -5.74 33.64
C ALA A 2 -22.02 -4.53 34.26
N ASN A 3 -20.74 -4.35 33.93
CA ASN A 3 -19.99 -3.14 34.26
C ASN A 3 -20.55 -1.97 33.45
N GLN A 4 -21.61 -1.33 33.94
CA GLN A 4 -22.08 -0.07 33.37
C GLN A 4 -21.08 1.03 33.73
N LEU A 5 -20.64 1.78 32.72
CA LEU A 5 -19.82 2.98 32.88
C LEU A 5 -20.58 4.02 33.72
N PRO A 6 -19.93 4.69 34.70
CA PRO A 6 -20.53 5.81 35.41
C PRO A 6 -20.99 6.88 34.42
N ASP A 7 -22.22 7.36 34.60
CA ASP A 7 -22.79 8.39 33.72
C ASP A 7 -22.00 9.70 33.78
N ASP A 8 -21.29 9.95 34.87
CA ASP A 8 -20.40 11.11 35.06
C ASP A 8 -19.23 11.18 34.06
N PHE A 9 -18.95 10.10 33.31
CA PHE A 9 -17.92 10.07 32.27
C PHE A 9 -18.44 10.48 30.90
N LYS A 10 -19.76 10.58 30.73
CA LYS A 10 -20.38 10.93 29.46
C LYS A 10 -20.52 12.44 29.32
N CYS A 11 -20.29 12.94 28.13
CA CYS A 11 -20.55 14.33 27.82
C CYS A 11 -22.08 14.58 27.79
N PRO A 12 -22.60 15.60 28.49
CA PRO A 12 -24.04 15.90 28.47
C PRO A 12 -24.59 16.33 27.11
N ILE A 13 -23.74 16.71 26.14
CA ILE A 13 -24.16 17.08 24.79
C ILE A 13 -24.21 15.84 23.87
N SER A 14 -23.11 15.11 23.76
CA SER A 14 -23.01 13.98 22.82
C SER A 14 -23.51 12.66 23.40
N LEU A 15 -23.62 12.56 24.73
CA LEU A 15 -23.88 11.33 25.50
C LEU A 15 -22.80 10.24 25.33
N GLU A 16 -21.67 10.59 24.71
CA GLU A 16 -20.49 9.74 24.53
C GLU A 16 -19.46 9.98 25.66
N ILE A 17 -18.55 9.03 25.87
CA ILE A 17 -17.47 9.17 26.85
C ILE A 17 -16.58 10.36 26.46
N MET A 18 -16.30 11.23 27.42
CA MET A 18 -15.42 12.39 27.21
C MET A 18 -13.98 11.94 26.95
N SER A 19 -13.43 12.32 25.79
CA SER A 19 -12.05 12.04 25.41
C SER A 19 -11.11 13.14 25.89
N ASP A 20 -11.57 14.40 25.85
CA ASP A 20 -10.87 15.55 26.42
C ASP A 20 -11.84 16.41 27.25
N PRO A 21 -12.09 16.03 28.52
CA PRO A 21 -13.05 16.72 29.37
C PRO A 21 -12.58 18.14 29.73
N VAL A 22 -13.46 19.12 29.53
CA VAL A 22 -13.27 20.54 29.87
C VAL A 22 -14.44 21.04 30.71
N ILE A 23 -14.14 21.87 31.71
CA ILE A 23 -15.11 22.49 32.62
C ILE A 23 -15.41 23.92 32.16
N LEU A 24 -16.68 24.27 32.15
CA LEU A 24 -17.15 25.65 32.04
C LEU A 24 -17.15 26.34 33.41
N SER A 25 -17.18 27.67 33.43
CA SER A 25 -17.34 28.46 34.66
C SER A 25 -18.60 28.11 35.48
N SER A 26 -19.60 27.49 34.83
CA SER A 26 -20.80 26.95 35.48
C SER A 26 -20.56 25.66 36.29
N GLY A 27 -19.33 25.13 36.31
CA GLY A 27 -18.95 23.90 37.01
C GLY A 27 -19.27 22.60 36.26
N HIS A 28 -19.90 22.67 35.09
CA HIS A 28 -20.26 21.49 34.30
C HIS A 28 -19.14 21.08 33.34
N THR A 29 -18.92 19.77 33.22
CA THR A 29 -17.87 19.21 32.35
C THR A 29 -18.46 18.67 31.05
N PHE A 30 -17.78 18.91 29.94
CA PHE A 30 -18.14 18.45 28.60
C PHE A 30 -16.92 17.93 27.86
N ASP A 31 -17.11 17.13 26.81
CA ASP A 31 -16.03 16.88 25.87
C ASP A 31 -15.71 18.16 25.08
N ARG A 32 -14.42 18.48 24.93
CA ARG A 32 -13.96 19.72 24.29
C ARG A 32 -14.59 19.92 22.90
N VAL A 33 -14.64 18.89 22.07
CA VAL A 33 -15.16 19.02 20.70
C VAL A 33 -16.66 19.33 20.72
N SER A 34 -17.39 18.71 21.63
CA SER A 34 -18.84 18.88 21.75
C SER A 34 -19.23 20.27 22.23
N ILE A 35 -18.56 20.78 23.28
CA ILE A 35 -18.86 22.13 23.79
C ILE A 35 -18.33 23.22 22.85
N GLN A 36 -17.22 22.99 22.14
CA GLN A 36 -16.73 23.94 21.15
C GLN A 36 -17.74 24.11 20.01
N ARG A 37 -18.27 23.02 19.45
CA ARG A 37 -19.33 23.09 18.42
C ARG A 37 -20.57 23.84 18.90
N TRP A 38 -20.97 23.66 20.15
CA TRP A 38 -22.10 24.38 20.75
C TRP A 38 -21.88 25.90 20.75
N LEU A 39 -20.69 26.34 21.15
CA LEU A 39 -20.30 27.75 21.19
C LEU A 39 -20.11 28.34 19.78
N ASP A 40 -19.51 27.58 18.87
CA ASP A 40 -19.30 27.95 17.47
C ASP A 40 -20.63 28.12 16.72
N SER A 41 -21.67 27.38 17.15
CA SER A 41 -23.06 27.52 16.64
C SER A 41 -23.79 28.76 17.18
N GLY A 42 -23.08 29.65 17.90
CA GLY A 42 -23.62 30.93 18.38
C GLY A 42 -24.28 30.88 19.76
N HIS A 43 -24.34 29.72 20.42
CA HIS A 43 -24.93 29.63 21.75
C HIS A 43 -24.01 30.27 22.82
N ARG A 44 -24.62 30.99 23.77
CA ARG A 44 -23.91 31.69 24.87
C ARG A 44 -24.36 31.26 26.26
N THR A 45 -24.99 30.09 26.35
CA THR A 45 -25.47 29.51 27.61
C THR A 45 -24.86 28.14 27.84
N CYS A 46 -24.74 27.77 29.11
CA CYS A 46 -24.37 26.41 29.51
C CYS A 46 -25.45 25.42 29.02
N PRO A 47 -25.09 24.33 28.31
CA PRO A 47 -26.06 23.35 27.81
C PRO A 47 -26.91 22.71 28.89
N VAL A 48 -26.37 22.55 30.11
CA VAL A 48 -27.03 21.89 31.24
C VAL A 48 -27.81 22.89 32.09
N SER A 49 -27.14 23.88 32.68
CA SER A 49 -27.78 24.83 33.59
C SER A 49 -28.59 25.92 32.89
N LYS A 50 -28.43 26.08 31.58
CA LYS A 50 -29.04 27.15 30.75
C LYS A 50 -28.67 28.58 31.18
N LEU A 51 -27.75 28.74 32.12
CA LEU A 51 -27.25 30.03 32.57
C LEU A 51 -26.29 30.65 31.52
N PRO A 52 -26.25 31.98 31.39
CA PRO A 52 -25.33 32.67 30.49
C PRO A 52 -23.87 32.43 30.87
N LEU A 53 -23.02 32.28 29.85
CA LEU A 53 -21.57 32.12 30.01
C LEU A 53 -20.87 33.49 29.96
N PRO A 54 -19.75 33.65 30.68
CA PRO A 54 -18.92 34.85 30.58
C PRO A 54 -18.34 35.00 29.17
N GLU A 55 -18.12 36.25 28.75
CA GLU A 55 -17.48 36.58 27.46
C GLU A 55 -16.03 37.05 27.68
N PRO A 56 -15.00 36.35 27.15
CA PRO A 56 -15.07 35.13 26.35
C PRO A 56 -15.29 33.85 27.20
N PRO A 57 -15.90 32.80 26.62
CA PRO A 57 -16.12 31.55 27.33
C PRO A 57 -14.79 30.85 27.63
N THR A 58 -14.56 30.53 28.91
CA THR A 58 -13.36 29.86 29.37
C THR A 58 -13.58 28.35 29.44
N LEU A 59 -12.73 27.59 28.73
CA LEU A 59 -12.71 26.12 28.75
C LEU A 59 -11.52 25.64 29.56
N ILE A 60 -11.75 25.27 30.82
CA ILE A 60 -10.69 24.83 31.74
C ILE A 60 -10.51 23.31 31.58
N PRO A 61 -9.32 22.80 31.22
CA PRO A 61 -9.10 21.36 31.12
C PRO A 61 -9.34 20.64 32.46
N ASN A 62 -10.10 19.54 32.46
CA ASN A 62 -10.30 18.69 33.63
C ASN A 62 -9.35 17.49 33.59
N HIS A 63 -8.08 17.74 33.93
CA HIS A 63 -7.03 16.71 33.90
C HIS A 63 -7.31 15.54 34.86
N ALA A 64 -7.97 15.80 35.99
CA ALA A 64 -8.35 14.77 36.96
C ALA A 64 -9.39 13.81 36.37
N LEU A 65 -10.49 14.34 35.79
CA LEU A 65 -11.49 13.50 35.15
C LEU A 65 -10.93 12.77 33.93
N ARG A 66 -10.08 13.42 33.14
CA ARG A 66 -9.38 12.77 32.02
C ARG A 66 -8.56 11.56 32.49
N SER A 67 -7.86 11.71 33.61
CA SER A 67 -7.08 10.63 34.21
C SER A 67 -7.98 9.52 34.78
N LEU A 68 -9.11 9.88 35.40
CA LEU A 68 -10.10 8.91 35.91
C LEU A 68 -10.77 8.11 34.79
N ILE A 69 -11.18 8.76 33.69
CA ILE A 69 -11.75 8.09 32.51
C ILE A 69 -10.70 7.17 31.88
N SER A 70 -9.45 7.65 31.76
CA SER A 70 -8.34 6.82 31.25
C SER A 70 -8.07 5.61 32.15
N ASN A 71 -8.11 5.77 33.47
CA ASN A 71 -7.89 4.67 34.40
C ASN A 71 -9.10 3.71 34.46
N TYR A 72 -10.32 4.22 34.35
CA TYR A 72 -11.53 3.40 34.32
C TYR A 72 -11.64 2.60 33.02
N THR A 73 -11.22 3.15 31.88
CA THR A 73 -11.13 2.39 30.63
C THR A 73 -10.07 1.28 30.72
N LEU A 74 -8.99 1.46 31.48
CA LEU A 74 -8.01 0.41 31.79
C LEU A 74 -8.55 -0.68 32.75
N VAL A 75 -9.43 -0.32 33.69
CA VAL A 75 -9.97 -1.22 34.72
C VAL A 75 -11.28 -1.92 34.32
N SER A 76 -12.11 -1.28 33.49
CA SER A 76 -13.46 -1.75 33.11
C SER A 76 -13.58 -2.27 31.68
N LEU A 77 -12.50 -2.28 30.90
CA LEU A 77 -12.38 -3.31 29.88
C LEU A 77 -12.55 -4.66 30.61
N PRO A 78 -13.40 -5.60 30.15
CA PRO A 78 -13.15 -6.98 30.53
C PRO A 78 -11.67 -7.18 30.23
N LYS A 79 -10.88 -7.63 31.23
CA LYS A 79 -9.49 -8.05 30.98
C LYS A 79 -9.51 -8.65 29.59
N PRO A 80 -8.79 -8.10 28.59
CA PRO A 80 -8.54 -8.92 27.42
C PRO A 80 -8.07 -10.21 28.06
N GLN A 81 -8.74 -11.33 27.75
CA GLN A 81 -8.19 -12.64 28.10
C GLN A 81 -6.70 -12.48 27.92
N PRO A 82 -5.85 -12.67 28.95
CA PRO A 82 -4.43 -12.61 28.70
C PRO A 82 -4.26 -13.55 27.51
N CYS A 83 -3.92 -13.02 26.33
CA CYS A 83 -3.27 -13.84 25.34
C CYS A 83 -2.07 -14.29 26.13
N SER A 84 -2.11 -15.56 26.56
CA SER A 84 -1.51 -16.07 27.79
C SER A 84 0.01 -16.21 27.68
N SER A 85 0.62 -15.34 26.89
CA SER A 85 1.95 -15.43 26.36
C SER A 85 2.37 -14.00 25.97
N GLU A 86 3.30 -13.42 26.73
CA GLU A 86 4.01 -12.22 26.31
C GLU A 86 4.60 -12.40 24.90
N PRO A 87 4.77 -11.33 24.09
CA PRO A 87 5.39 -11.43 22.77
C PRO A 87 6.68 -12.27 22.76
N LYS A 88 7.47 -12.18 23.83
CA LYS A 88 8.69 -12.97 24.03
C LYS A 88 8.44 -14.48 24.00
N ASN A 89 7.39 -14.96 24.67
CA ASN A 89 7.03 -16.39 24.70
C ASN A 89 6.53 -16.88 23.34
N LEU A 90 5.81 -16.03 22.61
CA LEU A 90 5.37 -16.32 21.25
C LEU A 90 6.56 -16.42 20.30
N ILE A 91 7.48 -15.46 20.38
CA ILE A 91 8.71 -15.44 19.59
C ILE A 91 9.55 -16.69 19.89
N GLN A 92 9.71 -17.05 21.17
CA GLN A 92 10.44 -18.25 21.57
C GLN A 92 9.82 -19.53 21.00
N THR A 93 8.48 -19.60 20.93
CA THR A 93 7.74 -20.73 20.34
C THR A 93 8.00 -20.87 18.84
N LEU A 94 8.19 -19.76 18.11
CA LEU A 94 8.52 -19.80 16.68
C LEU A 94 9.93 -20.34 16.43
N VAL A 95 10.90 -19.91 17.25
CA VAL A 95 12.32 -20.29 17.11
C VAL A 95 12.58 -21.73 17.57
N SER A 96 11.85 -22.21 18.57
CA SER A 96 12.02 -23.57 19.09
C SER A 96 11.75 -24.63 18.02
N SER A 97 12.73 -25.50 17.78
CA SER A 97 12.58 -26.65 16.87
C SER A 97 11.62 -27.71 17.42
N LEU A 98 11.46 -27.75 18.75
CA LEU A 98 10.61 -28.73 19.44
C LEU A 98 9.13 -28.32 19.51
N SER A 99 8.81 -27.07 19.14
CA SER A 99 7.43 -26.59 19.20
C SER A 99 6.59 -27.19 18.05
N PRO A 100 5.41 -27.76 18.36
CA PRO A 100 4.55 -28.36 17.34
C PRO A 100 4.02 -27.29 16.38
N LEU A 101 3.69 -27.71 15.16
CA LEU A 101 3.20 -26.83 14.09
C LEU A 101 2.02 -25.96 14.55
N ASP A 102 1.04 -26.55 15.23
CA ASP A 102 -0.13 -25.82 15.76
C ASP A 102 0.24 -24.73 16.76
N ALA A 103 1.25 -24.94 17.60
CA ALA A 103 1.73 -23.92 18.53
C ALA A 103 2.40 -22.76 17.79
N LYS A 104 3.15 -23.05 16.72
CA LYS A 104 3.76 -22.02 15.86
C LYS A 104 2.69 -21.22 15.10
N LEU A 105 1.69 -21.91 14.53
CA LEU A 105 0.56 -21.26 13.85
C LEU A 105 -0.22 -20.34 14.80
N ASN A 106 -0.55 -20.83 16.02
CA ASN A 106 -1.20 -20.03 17.04
C ASN A 106 -0.36 -18.81 17.46
N SER A 107 0.95 -18.98 17.56
CA SER A 107 1.87 -17.89 17.88
C SER A 107 1.89 -16.81 16.79
N LEU A 108 1.96 -17.20 15.52
CA LEU A 108 1.85 -16.27 14.39
C LEU A 108 0.50 -15.55 14.36
N ASP A 109 -0.59 -16.25 14.62
CA ASP A 109 -1.93 -15.64 14.65
C ASP A 109 -2.07 -14.61 15.77
N GLN A 110 -1.54 -14.90 16.96
CA GLN A 110 -1.53 -13.95 18.07
C GLN A 110 -0.67 -12.72 17.74
N LEU A 111 0.56 -12.92 17.26
CA LEU A 111 1.44 -11.82 16.84
C LEU A 111 0.82 -10.97 15.71
N SER A 112 0.16 -11.62 14.74
CA SER A 112 -0.54 -10.95 13.65
C SER A 112 -1.69 -10.09 14.16
N ARG A 113 -2.53 -10.62 15.08
CA ARG A 113 -3.58 -9.83 15.74
C ARG A 113 -3.02 -8.63 16.50
N MET A 114 -1.89 -8.78 17.18
CA MET A 114 -1.23 -7.69 17.90
C MET A 114 -0.73 -6.60 16.94
N SER A 115 -0.06 -6.99 15.85
CA SER A 115 0.51 -6.07 14.86
C SER A 115 -0.52 -5.19 14.14
N LYS A 116 -1.77 -5.64 14.05
CA LYS A 116 -2.88 -4.92 13.41
C LYS A 116 -3.47 -3.80 14.26
N ARG A 117 -3.24 -3.81 15.58
CA ARG A 117 -3.92 -2.88 16.51
C ARG A 117 -3.28 -1.50 16.55
N ASP A 118 -1.96 -1.42 16.47
CA ASP A 118 -1.21 -0.20 16.78
C ASP A 118 0.19 -0.18 16.14
N SER A 119 0.64 0.99 15.71
CA SER A 119 1.99 1.21 15.16
C SER A 119 3.09 1.02 16.20
N GLY A 120 2.86 1.46 17.43
CA GLY A 120 3.79 1.25 18.55
C GLY A 120 4.01 -0.23 18.86
N ILE A 121 2.98 -1.07 18.72
CA ILE A 121 3.15 -2.54 18.85
C ILE A 121 4.04 -3.09 17.74
N ARG A 122 3.84 -2.67 16.48
CA ARG A 122 4.69 -3.13 15.37
C ARG A 122 6.16 -2.81 15.61
N ARG A 123 6.46 -1.59 16.05
CA ARG A 123 7.84 -1.17 16.37
C ARG A 123 8.44 -2.04 17.48
N ARG A 124 7.72 -2.25 18.58
CA ARG A 124 8.19 -3.12 19.67
C ARG A 124 8.42 -4.56 19.23
N LEU A 125 7.58 -5.11 18.34
CA LEU A 125 7.79 -6.46 17.80
C LEU A 125 9.07 -6.53 16.97
N THR A 126 9.33 -5.53 16.13
CA THR A 126 10.59 -5.41 15.38
C THR A 126 11.80 -5.36 16.31
N GLU A 127 11.74 -4.54 17.37
CA GLU A 127 12.80 -4.39 18.38
C GLU A 127 12.99 -5.64 19.27
N SER A 128 11.96 -6.49 19.41
CA SER A 128 11.99 -7.68 20.26
C SER A 128 12.58 -8.93 19.58
N GLY A 129 13.19 -8.77 18.40
CA GLY A 129 13.74 -9.90 17.62
C GLY A 129 12.67 -10.77 16.94
N ALA A 130 11.41 -10.32 16.87
CA ALA A 130 10.34 -11.09 16.25
C ALA A 130 10.59 -11.32 14.76
N VAL A 131 11.25 -10.38 14.07
CA VAL A 131 11.53 -10.48 12.63
C VAL A 131 12.37 -11.73 12.34
N SER A 132 13.49 -11.90 13.03
CA SER A 132 14.37 -13.07 12.86
C SER A 132 13.62 -14.39 13.09
N ALA A 133 12.79 -14.47 14.12
CA ALA A 133 11.96 -15.65 14.39
C ALA A 133 10.94 -15.92 13.27
N VAL A 134 10.32 -14.87 12.74
CA VAL A 134 9.36 -14.99 11.63
C VAL A 134 10.06 -15.41 10.34
N LEU A 135 11.29 -14.95 10.09
CA LEU A 135 12.08 -15.36 8.92
C LEU A 135 12.39 -16.86 8.89
N VAL A 136 12.55 -17.50 10.06
CA VAL A 136 12.66 -18.96 10.15
C VAL A 136 11.38 -19.62 9.63
N CYS A 137 10.22 -19.09 10.00
CA CYS A 137 8.92 -19.61 9.56
C CYS A 137 8.64 -19.36 8.07
N VAL A 138 9.09 -18.24 7.50
CA VAL A 138 8.97 -17.96 6.05
C VAL A 138 9.72 -19.01 5.21
N ASN A 139 10.81 -19.57 5.73
CA ASN A 139 11.58 -20.61 5.05
C ASN A 139 11.03 -22.03 5.24
N SER A 140 9.91 -22.20 5.94
CA SER A 140 9.31 -23.51 6.16
C SER A 140 8.76 -24.11 4.86
N SER A 141 8.81 -25.44 4.74
CA SER A 141 8.10 -26.20 3.70
C SER A 141 6.59 -26.28 3.94
N GLU A 142 6.15 -25.98 5.17
CA GLU A 142 4.74 -26.01 5.56
C GLU A 142 4.01 -24.77 5.05
N SER A 143 3.14 -24.93 4.06
CA SER A 143 2.51 -23.82 3.34
C SER A 143 1.75 -22.86 4.25
N GLY A 144 0.90 -23.39 5.14
CA GLY A 144 0.13 -22.56 6.07
C GLY A 144 0.99 -21.80 7.09
N LEU A 145 2.20 -22.31 7.41
CA LEU A 145 3.13 -21.63 8.29
C LEU A 145 3.86 -20.50 7.55
N GLN A 146 4.34 -20.77 6.33
CA GLN A 146 4.98 -19.79 5.47
C GLN A 146 4.03 -18.62 5.16
N GLU A 147 2.79 -18.90 4.78
CA GLU A 147 1.78 -17.90 4.45
C GLU A 147 1.50 -16.96 5.64
N LYS A 148 1.23 -17.52 6.84
CA LYS A 148 1.00 -16.72 8.06
C LYS A 148 2.22 -15.89 8.46
N ALA A 149 3.42 -16.42 8.26
CA ALA A 149 4.66 -15.70 8.53
C ALA A 149 4.84 -14.51 7.57
N LEU A 150 4.58 -14.70 6.27
CA LEU A 150 4.59 -13.64 5.27
C LEU A 150 3.55 -12.55 5.57
N HIS A 151 2.35 -12.94 6.03
CA HIS A 151 1.33 -11.97 6.44
C HIS A 151 1.74 -11.15 7.68
N LEU A 152 2.42 -11.75 8.64
CA LEU A 152 2.96 -11.02 9.77
C LEU A 152 4.05 -10.03 9.32
N LEU A 153 4.97 -10.45 8.43
CA LEU A 153 5.95 -9.53 7.83
C LEU A 153 5.28 -8.38 7.09
N LEU A 154 4.22 -8.64 6.32
CA LEU A 154 3.46 -7.60 5.64
C LEU A 154 2.87 -6.61 6.64
N ASN A 155 2.29 -7.07 7.75
CA ASN A 155 1.76 -6.17 8.77
C ASN A 155 2.86 -5.32 9.39
N LEU A 156 4.03 -5.90 9.68
CA LEU A 156 5.18 -5.17 10.23
C LEU A 156 5.70 -4.12 9.23
N SER A 157 5.67 -4.43 7.93
CA SER A 157 6.08 -3.51 6.86
C SER A 157 5.04 -2.42 6.55
N LEU A 158 3.85 -2.42 7.15
CA LEU A 158 2.92 -1.29 7.04
C LEU A 158 3.42 -0.04 7.78
N ASP A 159 4.35 -0.20 8.72
CA ASP A 159 5.02 0.92 9.38
C ASP A 159 6.19 1.42 8.53
N ASP A 160 6.25 2.72 8.23
CA ASP A 160 7.34 3.27 7.41
C ASP A 160 8.69 3.22 8.13
N ASP A 161 8.70 3.43 9.45
CA ASP A 161 9.91 3.38 10.28
C ASP A 161 10.56 1.99 10.28
N ASN A 162 9.75 0.93 10.11
CA ASN A 162 10.25 -0.44 10.14
C ASN A 162 10.86 -0.89 8.81
N LYS A 163 10.51 -0.26 7.67
CA LYS A 163 10.82 -0.81 6.32
C LYS A 163 12.32 -0.99 6.07
N VAL A 164 13.14 -0.04 6.51
CA VAL A 164 14.60 -0.12 6.33
C VAL A 164 15.19 -1.17 7.29
N GLY A 165 14.75 -1.20 8.55
CA GLY A 165 15.17 -2.20 9.53
C GLY A 165 14.84 -3.62 9.09
N LEU A 166 13.65 -3.86 8.53
CA LEU A 166 13.26 -5.15 7.97
C LEU A 166 14.19 -5.60 6.85
N VAL A 167 14.58 -4.69 5.95
CA VAL A 167 15.55 -5.01 4.89
C VAL A 167 16.92 -5.34 5.47
N ALA A 168 17.38 -4.60 6.49
CA ALA A 168 18.64 -4.86 7.17
C ALA A 168 18.68 -6.23 7.89
N GLU A 169 17.53 -6.69 8.39
CA GLU A 169 17.35 -8.03 9.00
C GLU A 169 17.34 -9.18 7.95
N GLY A 170 17.52 -8.89 6.66
CA GLY A 170 17.62 -9.91 5.61
C GLY A 170 16.27 -10.43 5.11
N VAL A 171 15.19 -9.68 5.29
CA VAL A 171 13.84 -10.05 4.82
C VAL A 171 13.79 -10.32 3.31
N ILE A 172 14.55 -9.56 2.51
CA ILE A 172 14.51 -9.63 1.03
C ILE A 172 14.77 -11.06 0.54
N GLY A 173 15.90 -11.67 0.90
CA GLY A 173 16.27 -12.99 0.38
C GLY A 173 15.26 -14.09 0.75
N LYS A 174 14.68 -14.01 1.96
CA LYS A 174 13.65 -14.97 2.43
C LYS A 174 12.33 -14.80 1.68
N VAL A 175 11.90 -13.55 1.47
CA VAL A 175 10.69 -13.24 0.71
C VAL A 175 10.86 -13.59 -0.77
N VAL A 176 12.03 -13.35 -1.36
CA VAL A 176 12.34 -13.74 -2.75
C VAL A 176 12.36 -15.27 -2.90
N SER A 177 12.88 -16.00 -1.92
CA SER A 177 12.79 -17.47 -1.89
C SER A 177 11.33 -17.94 -1.86
N ALA A 178 10.49 -17.34 -1.02
CA ALA A 178 9.07 -17.67 -0.95
C ALA A 178 8.32 -17.30 -2.25
N LEU A 179 8.69 -16.19 -2.90
CA LEU A 179 8.16 -15.78 -4.21
C LEU A 179 8.43 -16.84 -5.30
N ARG A 180 9.57 -17.53 -5.22
CA ARG A 180 9.98 -18.54 -6.22
C ARG A 180 9.42 -19.92 -5.94
N CYS A 181 9.39 -20.33 -4.66
CA CYS A 181 9.14 -21.72 -4.26
C CYS A 181 7.85 -21.94 -3.47
N GLY A 182 7.17 -20.88 -3.03
CA GLY A 182 5.93 -20.98 -2.26
C GLY A 182 4.73 -21.43 -3.08
N ASP A 183 3.62 -21.69 -2.39
CA ASP A 183 2.33 -21.92 -3.04
C ASP A 183 1.71 -20.63 -3.60
N GLY A 184 0.56 -20.75 -4.26
CA GLY A 184 -0.06 -19.62 -4.96
C GLY A 184 -0.32 -18.41 -4.07
N ASP A 185 -0.79 -18.63 -2.84
CA ASP A 185 -1.08 -17.56 -1.90
C ASP A 185 0.21 -16.97 -1.29
N SER A 186 1.18 -17.81 -0.91
CA SER A 186 2.47 -17.37 -0.39
C SER A 186 3.23 -16.54 -1.42
N ARG A 187 3.23 -16.93 -2.71
CA ARG A 187 3.86 -16.16 -3.79
C ARG A 187 3.20 -14.79 -3.97
N ALA A 188 1.87 -14.73 -3.94
CA ALA A 188 1.14 -13.47 -4.05
C ALA A 188 1.47 -12.55 -2.86
N VAL A 189 1.43 -13.06 -1.63
CA VAL A 189 1.76 -12.28 -0.42
C VAL A 189 3.22 -11.83 -0.43
N ALA A 190 4.15 -12.68 -0.86
CA ALA A 190 5.55 -12.32 -1.00
C ALA A 190 5.75 -11.13 -1.95
N ALA A 191 5.07 -11.11 -3.11
CA ALA A 191 5.08 -9.97 -4.01
C ALA A 191 4.50 -8.69 -3.36
N THR A 192 3.45 -8.82 -2.55
CA THR A 192 2.88 -7.70 -1.77
C THR A 192 3.87 -7.18 -0.71
N VAL A 193 4.61 -8.06 -0.01
CA VAL A 193 5.66 -7.64 0.94
C VAL A 193 6.76 -6.85 0.22
N LEU A 194 7.25 -7.34 -0.92
CA LEU A 194 8.24 -6.61 -1.72
C LEU A 194 7.72 -5.23 -2.16
N THR A 195 6.44 -5.15 -2.55
CA THR A 195 5.79 -3.87 -2.89
C THR A 195 5.78 -2.91 -1.70
N SER A 196 5.40 -3.40 -0.51
CA SER A 196 5.33 -2.60 0.71
C SER A 196 6.71 -2.07 1.13
N LEU A 197 7.73 -2.91 1.08
CA LEU A 197 9.11 -2.51 1.41
C LEU A 197 9.68 -1.53 0.38
N ALA A 198 9.34 -1.69 -0.89
CA ALA A 198 9.80 -0.85 -2.01
C ALA A 198 9.15 0.54 -2.07
N VAL A 199 8.25 0.89 -1.13
CA VAL A 199 7.77 2.28 -1.01
C VAL A 199 8.93 3.23 -0.69
N VAL A 200 9.91 2.77 0.10
CA VAL A 200 11.13 3.51 0.43
C VAL A 200 12.15 3.37 -0.71
N GLU A 201 12.73 4.50 -1.17
CA GLU A 201 13.63 4.49 -2.33
C GLU A 201 14.89 3.65 -2.13
N VAL A 202 15.52 3.71 -0.96
CA VAL A 202 16.71 2.90 -0.63
C VAL A 202 16.40 1.41 -0.77
N ASN A 203 15.22 0.98 -0.34
CA ASN A 203 14.80 -0.42 -0.46
C ASN A 203 14.55 -0.84 -1.91
N LYS A 204 14.09 0.06 -2.80
CA LYS A 204 13.93 -0.27 -4.22
C LYS A 204 15.25 -0.71 -4.84
N VAL A 205 16.35 -0.04 -4.48
CA VAL A 205 17.69 -0.37 -4.98
C VAL A 205 18.13 -1.73 -4.47
N THR A 206 18.00 -1.98 -3.18
CA THR A 206 18.39 -3.25 -2.55
C THR A 206 17.57 -4.42 -3.10
N ILE A 207 16.24 -4.29 -3.16
CA ILE A 207 15.36 -5.33 -3.70
C ILE A 207 15.65 -5.57 -5.19
N GLY A 208 15.81 -4.50 -5.98
CA GLY A 208 16.08 -4.65 -7.41
C GLY A 208 17.47 -5.18 -7.74
N SER A 209 18.43 -5.07 -6.82
CA SER A 209 19.79 -5.62 -6.98
C SER A 209 19.88 -7.10 -6.61
N ASP A 210 18.88 -7.65 -5.92
CA ASP A 210 18.78 -9.08 -5.69
C ASP A 210 18.60 -9.81 -7.05
N PRO A 211 19.43 -10.83 -7.35
CA PRO A 211 19.45 -11.47 -8.66
C PRO A 211 18.15 -12.20 -8.99
N ASP A 212 17.38 -12.59 -7.99
CA ASP A 212 16.19 -13.43 -8.13
C ASP A 212 14.88 -12.64 -7.96
N ALA A 213 14.91 -11.42 -7.42
CA ALA A 213 13.70 -10.64 -7.17
C ALA A 213 12.93 -10.28 -8.45
N ILE A 214 13.57 -9.61 -9.40
CA ILE A 214 12.92 -9.22 -10.67
C ILE A 214 12.58 -10.47 -11.51
N PRO A 215 13.49 -11.45 -11.72
CA PRO A 215 13.15 -12.68 -12.43
C PRO A 215 12.01 -13.46 -11.79
N GLY A 216 11.95 -13.54 -10.46
CA GLY A 216 10.87 -14.20 -9.73
C GLY A 216 9.52 -13.54 -9.99
N LEU A 217 9.46 -12.20 -9.99
CA LEU A 217 8.24 -11.45 -10.33
C LEU A 217 7.81 -11.67 -11.79
N LEU A 218 8.76 -11.73 -12.72
CA LEU A 218 8.49 -12.01 -14.14
C LEU A 218 8.01 -13.45 -14.35
N ALA A 219 8.57 -14.43 -13.65
CA ALA A 219 8.11 -15.82 -13.68
C ALA A 219 6.67 -15.94 -13.15
N LEU A 220 6.33 -15.17 -12.12
CA LEU A 220 4.99 -15.10 -11.56
C LEU A 220 3.98 -14.48 -12.54
N LEU A 221 4.40 -13.52 -13.37
CA LEU A 221 3.59 -12.99 -14.48
C LEU A 221 3.30 -14.01 -15.58
N CYS A 222 4.20 -14.97 -15.80
CA CYS A 222 4.03 -16.00 -16.82
C CYS A 222 3.17 -17.17 -16.35
N THR A 223 3.35 -17.60 -15.10
CA THR A 223 2.81 -18.88 -14.58
C THR A 223 1.73 -18.72 -13.52
N GLY A 224 1.58 -17.52 -12.94
CA GLY A 224 0.66 -17.26 -11.85
C GLY A 224 -0.80 -17.13 -12.28
N ASN A 225 -1.70 -17.30 -11.31
CA ASN A 225 -3.12 -17.00 -11.46
C ASN A 225 -3.39 -15.48 -11.49
N SER A 226 -4.67 -15.09 -11.61
CA SER A 226 -5.05 -13.67 -11.69
C SER A 226 -4.53 -12.81 -10.52
N ARG A 227 -4.59 -13.31 -9.28
CA ARG A 227 -4.11 -12.61 -8.08
C ARG A 227 -2.59 -12.47 -8.12
N GLU A 228 -1.89 -13.57 -8.36
CA GLU A 228 -0.42 -13.61 -8.42
C GLU A 228 0.15 -12.65 -9.47
N ARG A 229 -0.38 -12.67 -10.69
CA ARG A 229 0.06 -11.76 -11.77
C ARG A 229 -0.17 -10.30 -11.41
N LYS A 230 -1.30 -9.98 -10.75
CA LYS A 230 -1.62 -8.61 -10.34
C LYS A 230 -0.64 -8.10 -9.27
N GLU A 231 -0.35 -8.91 -8.26
CA GLU A 231 0.62 -8.56 -7.22
C GLU A 231 2.03 -8.44 -7.79
N ALA A 232 2.43 -9.35 -8.69
CA ALA A 232 3.72 -9.31 -9.39
C ALA A 232 3.89 -8.02 -10.21
N ALA A 233 2.89 -7.66 -11.02
CA ALA A 233 2.91 -6.43 -11.82
C ALA A 233 2.97 -5.18 -10.92
N THR A 234 2.31 -5.21 -9.76
CA THR A 234 2.31 -4.10 -8.81
C THR A 234 3.67 -3.93 -8.14
N ALA A 235 4.33 -5.03 -7.76
CA ALA A 235 5.70 -5.01 -7.26
C ALA A 235 6.68 -4.48 -8.31
N LEU A 236 6.60 -4.96 -9.56
CA LEU A 236 7.42 -4.48 -10.66
C LEU A 236 7.21 -3.00 -10.95
N PHE A 237 5.97 -2.50 -10.90
CA PHE A 237 5.66 -1.09 -11.07
C PHE A 237 6.38 -0.24 -10.01
N THR A 238 6.29 -0.65 -8.73
CA THR A 238 6.94 0.06 -7.63
C THR A 238 8.46 0.04 -7.76
N LEU A 239 9.05 -1.11 -8.07
CA LEU A 239 10.50 -1.25 -8.26
C LEU A 239 11.01 -0.46 -9.47
N CYS A 240 10.33 -0.52 -10.61
CA CYS A 240 10.69 0.18 -11.84
C CYS A 240 10.43 1.69 -11.79
N SER A 241 9.81 2.20 -10.72
CA SER A 241 9.82 3.66 -10.47
C SER A 241 11.25 4.17 -10.31
N PHE A 242 12.18 3.34 -9.80
CA PHE A 242 13.61 3.61 -9.75
C PHE A 242 14.30 3.32 -11.10
N PRO A 243 15.09 4.26 -11.68
CA PRO A 243 15.66 4.11 -13.01
C PRO A 243 16.51 2.84 -13.25
N ASP A 244 17.39 2.47 -12.33
CA ASP A 244 18.30 1.32 -12.55
C ASP A 244 17.53 0.01 -12.62
N ASN A 245 16.44 -0.11 -11.85
CA ASN A 245 15.57 -1.28 -11.88
C ASN A 245 14.86 -1.45 -13.23
N ARG A 246 14.64 -0.37 -13.98
CA ARG A 246 14.11 -0.45 -15.36
C ARG A 246 15.11 -1.17 -16.26
N VAL A 247 16.40 -0.84 -16.13
CA VAL A 247 17.47 -1.49 -16.90
C VAL A 247 17.56 -2.97 -16.52
N ARG A 248 17.57 -3.27 -15.21
CA ARG A 248 17.56 -4.66 -14.72
C ARG A 248 16.35 -5.45 -15.20
N ALA A 249 15.15 -4.85 -15.22
CA ALA A 249 13.95 -5.49 -15.74
C ALA A 249 14.07 -5.81 -17.25
N VAL A 250 14.54 -4.86 -18.05
CA VAL A 250 14.76 -5.07 -19.49
C VAL A 250 15.79 -6.18 -19.75
N GLN A 251 16.90 -6.21 -19.00
CA GLN A 251 17.91 -7.26 -19.10
C GLN A 251 17.37 -8.66 -18.77
N ASN A 252 16.29 -8.75 -17.99
CA ASN A 252 15.60 -9.99 -17.65
C ASN A 252 14.38 -10.27 -18.55
N ASN A 253 14.34 -9.70 -19.76
CA ASN A 253 13.26 -9.90 -20.75
C ASN A 253 11.87 -9.46 -20.25
N ALA A 254 11.79 -8.39 -19.44
CA ALA A 254 10.50 -7.92 -18.94
C ALA A 254 9.53 -7.45 -20.05
N VAL A 255 10.05 -6.85 -21.13
CA VAL A 255 9.22 -6.24 -22.19
C VAL A 255 8.27 -7.26 -22.86
N PRO A 256 8.74 -8.38 -23.44
CA PRO A 256 7.84 -9.38 -24.03
C PRO A 256 6.79 -9.90 -23.04
N ILE A 257 7.21 -10.22 -21.81
CA ILE A 257 6.33 -10.78 -20.77
C ILE A 257 5.21 -9.80 -20.42
N LEU A 258 5.55 -8.52 -20.27
CA LEU A 258 4.58 -7.48 -19.95
C LEU A 258 3.66 -7.17 -21.13
N ILE A 259 4.14 -7.21 -22.38
CA ILE A 259 3.29 -7.05 -23.57
C ILE A 259 2.26 -8.18 -23.66
N GLN A 260 2.68 -9.43 -23.42
CA GLN A 260 1.77 -10.57 -23.38
C GLN A 260 0.71 -10.42 -22.28
N ASN A 261 1.12 -9.98 -21.08
CA ASN A 261 0.20 -9.74 -19.98
C ASN A 261 -0.76 -8.59 -20.26
N ALA A 262 -0.30 -7.49 -20.86
CA ALA A 262 -1.14 -6.38 -21.30
C ALA A 262 -2.18 -6.84 -22.34
N ASN A 263 -1.78 -7.67 -23.31
CA ASN A 263 -2.68 -8.27 -24.28
C ASN A 263 -3.75 -9.18 -23.63
N SER A 264 -3.43 -9.79 -22.48
CA SER A 264 -4.40 -10.55 -21.67
C SER A 264 -5.34 -9.69 -20.81
N GLY A 265 -5.26 -8.36 -20.92
CA GLY A 265 -6.08 -7.41 -20.16
C GLY A 265 -5.50 -7.01 -18.80
N LEU A 266 -4.25 -7.36 -18.48
CA LEU A 266 -3.63 -6.93 -17.22
C LEU A 266 -3.20 -5.46 -17.30
N GLU A 267 -4.08 -4.53 -16.91
CA GLU A 267 -3.81 -3.08 -16.98
C GLU A 267 -2.52 -2.65 -16.28
N ARG A 268 -2.20 -3.27 -15.12
CA ARG A 268 -0.97 -2.96 -14.39
C ARG A 268 0.28 -3.21 -15.24
N ALA A 269 0.26 -4.17 -16.16
CA ALA A 269 1.39 -4.42 -17.06
C ALA A 269 1.62 -3.24 -18.03
N VAL A 270 0.55 -2.58 -18.51
CA VAL A 270 0.65 -1.35 -19.31
C VAL A 270 1.30 -0.22 -18.51
N GLU A 271 0.97 -0.11 -17.22
CA GLU A 271 1.60 0.88 -16.34
C GLU A 271 3.11 0.63 -16.18
N VAL A 272 3.52 -0.63 -16.01
CA VAL A 272 4.95 -1.00 -15.96
C VAL A 272 5.63 -0.68 -17.29
N LEU A 273 5.04 -1.04 -18.42
CA LEU A 273 5.57 -0.72 -19.76
C LEU A 273 5.75 0.79 -19.94
N GLY A 274 4.83 1.63 -19.46
CA GLY A 274 4.99 3.08 -19.51
C GLY A 274 6.11 3.63 -18.64
N LEU A 275 6.45 2.98 -17.53
CA LEU A 275 7.67 3.29 -16.77
C LEU A 275 8.92 2.86 -17.54
N LEU A 276 8.91 1.65 -18.10
CA LEU A 276 10.02 1.11 -18.88
C LEU A 276 10.31 1.93 -20.15
N ALA A 277 9.29 2.50 -20.80
CA ALA A 277 9.42 3.33 -21.99
C ALA A 277 10.29 4.59 -21.77
N LYS A 278 10.61 4.96 -20.53
CA LYS A 278 11.59 6.00 -20.20
C LYS A 278 13.04 5.54 -20.46
N CYS A 279 13.30 4.23 -20.46
CA CYS A 279 14.59 3.62 -20.79
C CYS A 279 14.72 3.40 -22.31
N ARG A 280 15.87 3.75 -22.90
CA ARG A 280 16.13 3.57 -24.34
C ARG A 280 16.07 2.09 -24.75
N LEU A 281 16.72 1.21 -23.99
CA LEU A 281 16.77 -0.22 -24.29
C LEU A 281 15.36 -0.83 -24.35
N ALA A 282 14.50 -0.47 -23.38
CA ALA A 282 13.11 -0.92 -23.37
C ALA A 282 12.34 -0.46 -24.61
N ARG A 283 12.51 0.80 -25.03
CA ARG A 283 11.85 1.33 -26.23
C ARG A 283 12.25 0.57 -27.49
N GLU A 284 13.55 0.33 -27.66
CA GLU A 284 14.06 -0.44 -28.81
C GLU A 284 13.47 -1.84 -28.86
N GLU A 285 13.33 -2.48 -27.70
CA GLU A 285 12.71 -3.79 -27.59
C GLU A 285 11.20 -3.74 -27.90
N MET A 286 10.47 -2.78 -27.32
CA MET A 286 9.04 -2.56 -27.57
C MET A 286 8.74 -2.35 -29.05
N MET A 287 9.58 -1.59 -29.77
CA MET A 287 9.41 -1.31 -31.20
C MET A 287 9.62 -2.54 -32.11
N ARG A 288 10.14 -3.65 -31.59
CA ARG A 288 10.27 -4.92 -32.34
C ARG A 288 8.96 -5.73 -32.32
N PHE A 289 8.01 -5.38 -31.47
CA PHE A 289 6.72 -6.06 -31.38
C PHE A 289 5.69 -5.34 -32.25
N ASP A 290 5.42 -5.88 -33.45
CA ASP A 290 4.51 -5.25 -34.43
C ASP A 290 3.12 -4.95 -33.84
N ARG A 291 2.57 -5.85 -33.01
CA ARG A 291 1.23 -5.70 -32.42
C ARG A 291 1.19 -4.85 -31.16
N PHE A 292 2.30 -4.27 -30.72
CA PHE A 292 2.32 -3.55 -29.44
C PHE A 292 1.49 -2.26 -29.50
N LEU A 293 1.50 -1.55 -30.63
CA LEU A 293 0.68 -0.35 -30.79
C LEU A 293 -0.81 -0.67 -30.76
N ASP A 294 -1.25 -1.78 -31.38
CA ASP A 294 -2.65 -2.22 -31.32
C ASP A 294 -3.15 -2.36 -29.87
N ILE A 295 -2.33 -3.00 -29.01
CA ILE A 295 -2.65 -3.19 -27.59
C ILE A 295 -2.80 -1.85 -26.88
N LEU A 296 -1.88 -0.90 -27.11
CA LEU A 296 -1.94 0.42 -26.48
C LEU A 296 -3.14 1.23 -26.96
N ILE A 297 -3.48 1.15 -28.25
CA ILE A 297 -4.65 1.83 -28.83
C ILE A 297 -5.95 1.23 -28.29
N GLU A 298 -6.01 -0.09 -28.10
CA GLU A 298 -7.15 -0.75 -27.45
C GLU A 298 -7.34 -0.26 -26.01
N VAL A 299 -6.24 -0.11 -25.26
CA VAL A 299 -6.26 0.46 -23.91
C VAL A 299 -6.72 1.93 -23.93
N LEU A 300 -6.41 2.72 -24.96
CA LEU A 300 -6.94 4.09 -25.08
C LEU A 300 -8.47 4.12 -25.24
N ARG A 301 -9.07 3.11 -25.87
CA ARG A 301 -10.51 3.05 -26.11
C ARG A 301 -11.28 2.53 -24.90
N ASN A 302 -10.75 1.48 -24.26
CA ASN A 302 -11.50 0.64 -23.33
C ASN A 302 -10.89 0.56 -21.92
N GLY A 303 -9.71 1.16 -21.70
CA GLY A 303 -8.98 1.05 -20.44
C GLY A 303 -9.45 2.03 -19.34
N SER A 304 -9.05 1.75 -18.10
CA SER A 304 -9.23 2.68 -16.98
C SER A 304 -8.46 3.99 -17.19
N SER A 305 -8.82 5.05 -16.46
CA SER A 305 -8.11 6.33 -16.54
C SER A 305 -6.61 6.21 -16.28
N ARG A 306 -6.17 5.23 -15.47
CA ARG A 306 -4.74 4.94 -15.25
C ARG A 306 -4.13 4.21 -16.44
N GLY A 307 -4.79 3.18 -16.96
CA GLY A 307 -4.36 2.47 -18.16
C GLY A 307 -4.16 3.43 -19.34
N VAL A 308 -5.16 4.27 -19.61
CA VAL A 308 -5.11 5.32 -20.65
C VAL A 308 -3.94 6.28 -20.43
N GLN A 309 -3.73 6.76 -19.20
CA GLN A 309 -2.59 7.65 -18.89
C GLN A 309 -1.25 7.03 -19.27
N TYR A 310 -1.00 5.77 -18.88
CA TYR A 310 0.27 5.10 -19.16
C TYR A 310 0.39 4.64 -20.61
N ALA A 311 -0.71 4.28 -21.26
CA ALA A 311 -0.72 4.01 -22.70
C ALA A 311 -0.32 5.26 -23.50
N LEU A 312 -0.90 6.43 -23.19
CA LEU A 312 -0.54 7.71 -23.81
C LEU A 312 0.94 8.08 -23.57
N LEU A 313 1.46 7.86 -22.36
CA LEU A 313 2.88 8.10 -22.05
C LEU A 313 3.79 7.18 -22.87
N THR A 314 3.42 5.91 -22.99
CA THR A 314 4.18 4.92 -23.77
C THR A 314 4.18 5.30 -25.25
N LEU A 315 3.00 5.55 -25.82
CA LEU A 315 2.84 5.97 -27.21
C LEU A 315 3.59 7.26 -27.53
N SER A 316 3.48 8.27 -26.68
CA SER A 316 4.22 9.54 -26.82
C SER A 316 5.72 9.30 -26.83
N SER A 317 6.21 8.46 -25.91
CA SER A 317 7.63 8.11 -25.83
C SER A 317 8.09 7.42 -27.12
N LEU A 318 7.42 6.35 -27.56
CA LEU A 318 7.82 5.61 -28.76
C LEU A 318 7.76 6.48 -30.03
N CYS A 319 6.69 7.24 -30.23
CA CYS A 319 6.51 8.09 -31.42
C CYS A 319 7.46 9.30 -31.43
N SER A 320 7.94 9.75 -30.26
CA SER A 320 8.95 10.81 -30.20
C SER A 320 10.29 10.37 -30.80
N TYR A 321 10.62 9.08 -30.69
CA TYR A 321 11.90 8.51 -31.15
C TYR A 321 11.81 7.70 -32.45
N SER A 322 10.61 7.43 -32.98
CA SER A 322 10.44 6.65 -34.21
C SER A 322 9.29 7.16 -35.07
N GLU A 323 9.62 7.62 -36.28
CA GLU A 323 8.65 8.06 -37.27
C GLU A 323 7.78 6.91 -37.78
N LYS A 324 8.36 5.71 -37.95
CA LYS A 324 7.61 4.49 -38.28
C LYS A 324 6.45 4.27 -37.30
N MET A 325 6.75 4.36 -35.99
CA MET A 325 5.74 4.20 -34.94
C MET A 325 4.69 5.30 -34.97
N CYS A 326 5.08 6.54 -35.27
CA CYS A 326 4.15 7.66 -35.41
C CYS A 326 3.15 7.45 -36.57
N LEU A 327 3.65 7.03 -37.74
CA LEU A 327 2.81 6.75 -38.91
C LEU A 327 1.87 5.56 -38.66
N GLU A 328 2.36 4.53 -37.99
CA GLU A 328 1.57 3.35 -37.61
C GLU A 328 0.48 3.70 -36.60
N ALA A 329 0.80 4.48 -35.56
CA ALA A 329 -0.19 4.99 -34.62
C ALA A 329 -1.28 5.83 -35.31
N LEU A 330 -0.91 6.66 -36.30
CA LEU A 330 -1.88 7.41 -37.11
C LEU A 330 -2.80 6.48 -37.92
N LYS A 331 -2.25 5.43 -38.53
CA LYS A 331 -3.04 4.42 -39.27
C LYS A 331 -4.04 3.69 -38.36
N LEU A 332 -3.70 3.49 -37.09
CA LEU A 332 -4.57 2.87 -36.08
C LEU A 332 -5.64 3.82 -35.49
N GLY A 333 -5.70 5.07 -35.98
CA GLY A 333 -6.69 6.07 -35.54
C GLY A 333 -6.35 6.73 -34.20
N ALA A 334 -5.07 6.75 -33.81
CA ALA A 334 -4.64 7.32 -32.53
C ALA A 334 -5.00 8.81 -32.39
N PHE A 335 -4.99 9.56 -33.48
CA PHE A 335 -5.23 11.00 -33.47
C PHE A 335 -6.67 11.32 -33.07
N GLU A 336 -7.64 10.67 -33.71
CA GLU A 336 -9.07 10.84 -33.47
C GLU A 336 -9.44 10.45 -32.04
N ILE A 337 -8.89 9.33 -31.55
CA ILE A 337 -9.06 8.88 -30.17
C ILE A 337 -8.55 9.95 -29.19
N CYS A 338 -7.34 10.48 -29.42
CA CYS A 338 -6.76 11.49 -28.54
C CYS A 338 -7.53 12.81 -28.55
N VAL A 339 -8.11 13.21 -29.69
CA VAL A 339 -8.98 14.38 -29.77
C VAL A 339 -10.23 14.19 -28.90
N GLY A 340 -10.80 12.98 -28.88
CA GLY A 340 -11.88 12.63 -27.95
C GLY A 340 -11.46 12.75 -26.49
N LEU A 341 -10.27 12.25 -26.14
CA LEU A 341 -9.71 12.30 -24.79
C LEU A 341 -9.39 13.72 -24.28
N LEU A 342 -9.41 14.75 -25.13
CA LEU A 342 -9.28 16.14 -24.67
C LEU A 342 -10.50 16.62 -23.86
N LYS A 343 -11.62 15.92 -23.96
CA LYS A 343 -12.85 16.20 -23.19
C LYS A 343 -13.01 15.31 -21.96
N ASP A 344 -12.05 14.43 -21.67
CA ASP A 344 -12.08 13.52 -20.52
C ASP A 344 -12.08 14.31 -19.20
N ASP A 345 -12.78 13.83 -18.16
CA ASP A 345 -12.83 14.51 -16.86
C ASP A 345 -11.49 14.49 -16.11
N ASN A 346 -10.62 13.53 -16.41
CA ASN A 346 -9.32 13.38 -15.79
C ASN A 346 -8.27 14.31 -16.42
N GLU A 347 -7.77 15.27 -15.63
CA GLU A 347 -6.78 16.26 -16.08
C GLU A 347 -5.49 15.62 -16.63
N LYS A 348 -5.02 14.52 -16.02
CA LYS A 348 -3.80 13.84 -16.47
C LYS A 348 -4.00 13.18 -17.83
N VAL A 349 -5.18 12.59 -18.07
CA VAL A 349 -5.52 12.02 -19.39
C VAL A 349 -5.52 13.12 -20.43
N ARG A 350 -6.24 14.23 -20.20
CA ARG A 350 -6.28 15.38 -21.13
C ARG A 350 -4.89 15.91 -21.46
N ARG A 351 -4.05 16.10 -20.43
CA ARG A 351 -2.67 16.61 -20.58
C ARG A 351 -1.80 15.67 -21.40
N ASN A 352 -1.87 14.36 -21.11
CA ASN A 352 -1.09 13.36 -21.85
C ASN A 352 -1.58 13.22 -23.30
N ALA A 353 -2.89 13.28 -23.53
CA ALA A 353 -3.48 13.23 -24.87
C ALA A 353 -3.05 14.44 -25.70
N LYS A 354 -3.09 15.65 -25.14
CA LYS A 354 -2.58 16.87 -25.78
C LYS A 354 -1.09 16.74 -26.15
N THR A 355 -0.28 16.21 -25.24
CA THR A 355 1.15 15.99 -25.48
C THR A 355 1.35 15.00 -26.63
N PHE A 356 0.59 13.91 -26.66
CA PHE A 356 0.70 12.91 -27.72
C PHE A 356 0.27 13.48 -29.08
N ILE A 357 -0.83 14.25 -29.13
CA ILE A 357 -1.27 14.96 -30.34
C ILE A 357 -0.16 15.86 -30.89
N GLN A 358 0.54 16.61 -30.01
CA GLN A 358 1.66 17.45 -30.42
C GLN A 358 2.82 16.64 -31.02
N VAL A 359 3.13 15.46 -30.47
CA VAL A 359 4.13 14.54 -31.04
C VAL A 359 3.71 14.07 -32.44
N LEU A 360 2.45 13.69 -32.62
CA LEU A 360 1.91 13.26 -33.92
C LEU A 360 1.92 14.41 -34.95
N GLN A 361 1.60 15.63 -34.54
CA GLN A 361 1.53 16.81 -35.41
C GLN A 361 2.90 17.41 -35.73
N GLY A 362 3.84 17.39 -34.77
CA GLY A 362 5.20 17.91 -34.96
C GLY A 362 5.96 17.17 -36.07
N ARG A 363 5.59 15.92 -36.34
CA ARG A 363 6.15 15.09 -37.43
C ARG A 363 5.41 15.27 -38.77
N LYS A 364 4.13 15.67 -38.77
CA LYS A 364 3.37 15.98 -40.01
C LYS A 364 3.93 17.18 -40.80
N LYS A 365 4.75 18.04 -40.18
CA LYS A 365 5.34 19.23 -40.85
C LYS A 365 6.63 18.94 -41.63
N ILE A 366 7.10 17.69 -41.65
CA ILE A 366 8.38 17.28 -42.27
C ILE A 366 8.16 16.30 -43.45
N ALA A 367 6.90 15.92 -43.73
CA ALA A 367 6.53 15.05 -44.83
C ALA A 367 6.04 15.84 -46.06
#